data_AF-A0A915D419-F1
#
_entry.id   AF-A0A915D419-F1
#
_cell.length_a   1.000
_cell.length_b   1.000
_cell.length_c   1.000
_cell.angle_alpha   90.00
_cell.angle_beta   90.00
_cell.angle_gamma   90.00
#
_symmetry.space_group_name_H-M   'P 1'
#
loop_
_entity.id
_entity.type
_entity.pdbx_description
1 polymer ?
#
loop_
_entity_poly.entity_id
_entity_poly.type
_entity_poly.pdbx_seq_one_letter_code
_entity_poly.pdbx_strand_id
1 'polypeptide(L)'
;MGAIRAVQIFFPECDIWGRLFHLVQNMKKTLAEHQLKRLYEKNADFALECLIDGCACAFMAGAALKVVIVLLTIVVLVLLDPSYVTAYISVNYEIVLIYIIAALTLLYCIVSMVMYAVMQKSVAENEEVRLTNCALSEIVFSGAGMICWMIVCGIGGTVAQRTIIETGEFFGWLAACAGVIVCLFVGVFGSLCTEYCE
;
A
#
# COMPACT_ATOMS: atom_id res chain seq x y z
N MET A 1 8.70 25.47 2.79
CA MET A 1 8.70 24.35 3.76
C MET A 1 8.42 23.07 2.99
N GLY A 2 9.35 22.11 3.05
CA GLY A 2 9.31 20.87 2.28
C GLY A 2 10.72 20.33 2.04
N ALA A 3 11.54 20.32 3.08
CA ALA A 3 12.90 19.79 3.04
C ALA A 3 12.82 18.26 2.98
N ILE A 4 12.68 17.70 1.78
CA ILE A 4 13.04 16.32 1.51
C ILE A 4 14.56 16.30 1.56
N ARG A 5 15.11 15.90 2.71
CA ARG A 5 16.56 15.79 2.92
C ARG A 5 17.12 14.90 1.81
N ALA A 6 18.06 15.44 1.04
CA ALA A 6 18.91 14.62 0.20
C ALA A 6 19.63 13.62 1.12
N VAL A 7 19.44 12.33 0.85
CA VAL A 7 20.17 11.27 1.53
C VAL A 7 21.53 11.19 0.85
N GLN A 8 22.58 11.54 1.57
CA GLN A 8 23.96 11.43 1.10
C GLN A 8 24.51 10.12 1.65
N ILE A 9 24.77 9.16 0.76
CA ILE A 9 25.46 7.92 1.10
C ILE A 9 26.94 8.16 0.78
N PHE A 10 27.77 8.16 1.82
CA PHE A 10 29.20 8.42 1.70
C PHE A 10 29.92 7.12 1.33
N PHE A 11 30.47 7.03 0.13
CA PHE A 11 31.49 6.02 -0.16
C PHE A 11 32.87 6.65 0.02
N PRO A 12 33.85 5.93 0.57
CA PRO A 12 35.22 6.43 0.69
C PRO A 12 35.86 6.77 -0.68
N GLU A 13 35.29 6.25 -1.77
CA GLU A 13 35.79 6.44 -3.13
C GLU A 13 34.88 7.30 -4.03
N CYS A 14 33.61 7.54 -3.65
CA CYS A 14 32.63 8.27 -4.48
C CYS A 14 31.53 8.98 -3.64
N ASP A 15 31.19 10.22 -3.99
CA ASP A 15 30.01 10.91 -3.45
C ASP A 15 28.84 10.77 -4.44
N ILE A 16 27.71 10.18 -4.02
CA ILE A 16 26.54 10.01 -4.88
C ILE A 16 25.37 10.84 -4.34
N TRP A 17 24.88 11.76 -5.19
CA TRP A 17 23.80 12.68 -4.89
C TRP A 17 22.61 12.49 -5.85
N GLY A 18 21.38 12.47 -5.31
CA GLY A 18 20.18 12.32 -6.12
C GLY A 18 18.88 12.34 -5.30
N ARG A 19 17.73 12.52 -5.99
CA ARG A 19 16.41 12.24 -5.40
C ARG A 19 16.23 10.73 -5.27
N LEU A 20 15.52 10.26 -4.24
CA LEU A 20 15.43 8.86 -3.81
C LEU A 20 15.47 7.79 -4.95
N PHE A 21 14.60 7.92 -5.95
CA PHE A 21 14.53 6.98 -7.08
C PHE A 21 15.76 7.06 -8.02
N HIS A 22 16.25 8.27 -8.26
CA HIS A 22 17.49 8.50 -9.01
C HIS A 22 18.73 8.15 -8.19
N LEU A 23 18.66 8.16 -6.86
CA LEU A 23 19.78 7.80 -5.99
C LEU A 23 20.08 6.31 -6.10
N VAL A 24 19.05 5.45 -6.01
CA VAL A 24 19.20 3.98 -6.16
C VAL A 24 19.67 3.60 -7.57
N GLN A 25 19.11 4.25 -8.60
CA GLN A 25 19.54 4.02 -9.98
C GLN A 25 20.95 4.54 -10.25
N ASN A 26 21.31 5.73 -9.75
CA ASN A 26 22.67 6.25 -9.86
C ASN A 26 23.64 5.37 -9.07
N MET A 27 23.30 4.91 -7.87
CA MET A 27 24.12 3.96 -7.11
C MET A 27 24.38 2.69 -7.92
N LYS A 28 23.33 2.04 -8.44
CA LYS A 28 23.46 0.82 -9.26
C LYS A 28 24.36 1.07 -10.48
N LYS A 29 24.21 2.23 -11.13
CA LYS A 29 25.00 2.61 -12.30
C LYS A 29 26.47 2.90 -11.95
N THR A 30 26.72 3.67 -10.90
CA THR A 30 28.07 4.03 -10.46
C THR A 30 28.83 2.82 -9.90
N LEU A 31 28.16 1.91 -9.17
CA LEU A 31 28.74 0.63 -8.73
C LEU A 31 29.08 -0.30 -9.90
N ALA A 32 28.25 -0.31 -10.95
CA ALA A 32 28.49 -1.10 -12.16
C ALA A 32 29.67 -0.53 -12.97
N GLU A 33 29.75 0.79 -13.10
CA GLU A 33 30.85 1.50 -13.79
C GLU A 33 32.20 1.28 -13.10
N HIS A 34 32.25 1.28 -11.77
CA HIS A 34 33.50 1.09 -11.01
C HIS A 34 33.86 -0.38 -10.74
N GLN A 35 33.14 -1.36 -11.30
CA GLN A 35 33.33 -2.81 -11.03
C GLN A 35 33.27 -3.20 -9.53
N LEU A 36 32.82 -2.28 -8.67
CA LEU A 36 32.74 -2.45 -7.22
C LEU A 36 31.61 -3.41 -6.79
N LYS A 37 30.72 -3.78 -7.73
CA LYS A 37 29.60 -4.70 -7.51
C LYS A 37 30.05 -6.02 -6.87
N ARG A 38 31.17 -6.61 -7.32
CA ARG A 38 31.70 -7.86 -6.73
C ARG A 38 32.39 -7.66 -5.37
N LEU A 39 32.89 -6.46 -5.10
CA LEU A 39 33.59 -6.13 -3.85
C LEU A 39 32.58 -5.97 -2.71
N TYR A 40 31.45 -5.33 -3.02
CA TYR A 40 30.38 -5.06 -2.07
C TYR A 40 29.29 -6.16 -2.02
N GLU A 41 29.13 -7.01 -3.05
CA GLU A 41 28.31 -8.24 -2.97
C GLU A 41 28.76 -9.18 -1.84
N LYS A 42 30.05 -9.15 -1.50
CA LYS A 42 30.63 -9.96 -0.40
C LYS A 42 30.48 -9.33 0.98
N ASN A 43 30.15 -8.04 1.05
CA ASN A 43 29.91 -7.35 2.33
C ASN A 43 28.42 -7.44 2.67
N ALA A 44 28.07 -8.44 3.46
CA ALA A 44 26.71 -8.68 3.93
C ALA A 44 26.08 -7.43 4.57
N ASP A 45 26.88 -6.64 5.30
CA ASP A 45 26.44 -5.40 5.94
C ASP A 45 25.99 -4.32 4.94
N PHE A 46 26.66 -4.22 3.79
CA PHE A 46 26.34 -3.22 2.76
C PHE A 46 25.10 -3.61 1.95
N ALA A 47 24.95 -4.90 1.65
CA ALA A 47 23.72 -5.41 1.04
C ALA A 47 22.53 -5.22 2.00
N LEU A 48 22.75 -5.41 3.29
CA LEU A 48 21.73 -5.22 4.33
C LEU A 48 21.30 -3.75 4.44
N GLU A 49 22.24 -2.82 4.47
CA GLU A 49 21.94 -1.38 4.60
C GLU A 49 21.18 -0.84 3.38
N CYS A 50 21.59 -1.24 2.17
CA CYS A 50 20.90 -0.87 0.94
C CYS A 50 19.51 -1.53 0.79
N LEU A 51 19.32 -2.74 1.33
CA LEU A 51 18.03 -3.44 1.38
C LEU A 51 17.09 -2.78 2.40
N ILE A 52 17.61 -2.37 3.56
CA ILE A 52 16.85 -1.68 4.62
C ILE A 52 16.35 -0.32 4.13
N ASP A 53 17.21 0.47 3.49
CA ASP A 53 16.82 1.79 2.95
C ASP A 53 15.83 1.69 1.79
N GLY A 54 15.98 0.68 0.92
CA GLY A 54 15.00 0.36 -0.13
C GLY A 54 13.64 -0.02 0.46
N CYS A 55 13.62 -1.05 1.31
CA CYS A 55 12.40 -1.51 1.99
C CYS A 55 11.69 -0.39 2.75
N ALA A 56 12.43 0.43 3.50
CA ALA A 56 11.84 1.54 4.25
C ALA A 56 11.07 2.52 3.34
N CYS A 57 11.53 2.70 2.10
CA CYS A 57 10.89 3.57 1.12
C CYS A 57 9.61 2.97 0.52
N ALA A 58 9.59 1.70 0.11
CA ALA A 58 8.34 1.04 -0.28
C ALA A 58 7.35 0.97 0.88
N PHE A 59 7.81 0.73 2.11
CA PHE A 59 6.93 0.69 3.28
C PHE A 59 6.31 2.06 3.56
N MET A 60 7.08 3.14 3.44
CA MET A 60 6.56 4.51 3.57
C MET A 60 5.54 4.85 2.47
N ALA A 61 5.82 4.49 1.22
CA ALA A 61 4.88 4.66 0.11
C ALA A 61 3.59 3.85 0.31
N GLY A 62 3.71 2.59 0.74
CA GLY A 62 2.58 1.72 1.04
C GLY A 62 1.74 2.22 2.22
N ALA A 63 2.37 2.77 3.26
CA ALA A 63 1.68 3.38 4.40
C ALA A 63 0.89 4.63 3.97
N ALA A 64 1.48 5.51 3.16
CA ALA A 64 0.80 6.69 2.65
C ALA A 64 -0.43 6.31 1.79
N LEU A 65 -0.30 5.32 0.91
CA LEU A 65 -1.43 4.82 0.11
C LEU A 65 -2.54 4.23 0.99
N LYS A 66 -2.21 3.51 2.06
CA LYS A 66 -3.19 2.98 3.00
C LYS A 66 -3.97 4.05 3.73
N VAL A 67 -3.35 5.17 4.11
CA VAL A 67 -4.08 6.30 4.70
C VAL A 67 -5.17 6.79 3.74
N VAL A 68 -4.86 6.89 2.45
CA VAL A 68 -5.84 7.28 1.42
C VAL A 68 -6.93 6.20 1.26
N ILE A 69 -6.58 4.91 1.28
CA ILE A 69 -7.55 3.80 1.26
C ILE A 69 -8.50 3.89 2.45
N VAL A 70 -8.00 4.15 3.65
CA VAL A 70 -8.82 4.32 4.86
C VAL A 70 -9.79 5.49 4.70
N LEU A 71 -9.31 6.66 4.26
CA LEU A 71 -10.17 7.83 4.05
C LEU A 71 -11.26 7.56 3.03
N LEU A 72 -10.93 6.94 1.89
CA LEU A 72 -11.93 6.58 0.87
C LEU A 72 -12.89 5.49 1.37
N THR A 73 -12.42 4.55 2.18
CA THR A 73 -13.29 3.53 2.79
C THR A 73 -14.29 4.17 3.75
N ILE A 74 -13.88 5.18 4.51
CA ILE A 74 -14.79 5.97 5.35
C ILE A 74 -15.80 6.71 4.49
N VAL A 75 -15.38 7.33 3.39
CA VAL A 75 -16.30 7.99 2.44
C VAL A 75 -17.33 6.99 1.89
N VAL A 76 -16.90 5.78 1.50
CA VAL A 76 -17.80 4.71 1.07
C VAL A 76 -18.81 4.35 2.17
N LEU A 77 -18.38 4.24 3.43
CA LEU A 77 -19.27 3.98 4.56
C LEU A 77 -20.24 5.12 4.86
N VAL A 78 -19.86 6.38 4.61
CA VAL A 78 -20.75 7.54 4.77
C VAL A 78 -21.79 7.61 3.64
N LEU A 79 -21.38 7.30 2.40
CA LEU A 79 -22.28 7.20 1.25
C LEU A 79 -23.28 6.04 1.41
N LEU A 80 -22.86 4.99 2.10
CA LEU A 80 -23.69 3.87 2.49
C LEU A 80 -24.52 4.22 3.75
N ASP A 81 -25.55 5.06 3.59
CA ASP A 81 -26.37 5.54 4.72
C ASP A 81 -26.99 4.35 5.52
N PRO A 82 -26.82 4.32 6.86
CA PRO A 82 -27.35 3.27 7.73
C PRO A 82 -28.87 3.09 7.64
N SER A 83 -29.61 4.12 7.21
CA SER A 83 -31.05 4.07 7.00
C SER A 83 -31.44 3.05 5.92
N TYR A 84 -30.59 2.88 4.90
CA TYR A 84 -30.79 1.86 3.85
C TYR A 84 -30.53 0.43 4.33
N VAL A 85 -29.75 0.27 5.40
CA VAL A 85 -29.55 -1.03 6.06
C VAL A 85 -30.82 -1.37 6.82
N THR A 86 -31.33 -0.47 7.66
CA THR A 86 -32.45 -0.78 8.56
C THR A 86 -33.79 -1.07 7.87
N ALA A 87 -34.06 -0.48 6.70
CA ALA A 87 -35.33 -0.67 5.99
C ALA A 87 -35.36 -1.92 5.09
N TYR A 88 -34.20 -2.50 4.75
CA TYR A 88 -34.08 -3.58 3.75
C TYR A 88 -33.28 -4.82 4.24
N ILE A 89 -33.08 -4.93 5.56
CA ILE A 89 -32.24 -5.97 6.24
C ILE A 89 -32.60 -7.42 5.86
N SER A 90 -33.82 -7.73 5.40
CA SER A 90 -34.17 -9.11 5.05
C SER A 90 -33.96 -9.51 3.58
N VAL A 91 -33.55 -8.59 2.68
CA VAL A 91 -33.50 -8.91 1.23
C VAL A 91 -32.18 -8.55 0.51
N ASN A 92 -31.47 -7.49 0.89
CA ASN A 92 -30.29 -7.02 0.13
C ASN A 92 -28.94 -7.44 0.74
N TYR A 93 -28.53 -8.68 0.46
CA TYR A 93 -27.21 -9.24 0.81
C TYR A 93 -26.03 -8.44 0.21
N GLU A 94 -26.27 -7.72 -0.90
CA GLU A 94 -25.29 -6.88 -1.59
C GLU A 94 -24.72 -5.76 -0.70
N ILE A 95 -25.57 -5.05 0.04
CA ILE A 95 -25.17 -3.93 0.92
C ILE A 95 -24.37 -4.43 2.13
N VAL A 96 -24.79 -5.56 2.71
CA VAL A 96 -24.09 -6.20 3.83
C VAL A 96 -22.68 -6.61 3.42
N LEU A 97 -22.52 -7.10 2.19
CA LEU A 97 -21.22 -7.49 1.65
C LEU A 97 -20.27 -6.29 1.55
N ILE A 98 -20.76 -5.12 1.13
CA ILE A 98 -19.96 -3.87 1.11
C ILE A 98 -19.47 -3.51 2.51
N TYR A 99 -20.33 -3.59 3.53
CA TYR A 99 -19.95 -3.34 4.92
C TYR A 99 -18.87 -4.30 5.42
N ILE A 100 -19.00 -5.60 5.12
CA ILE A 100 -18.02 -6.61 5.52
C ILE A 100 -16.66 -6.31 4.86
N ILE A 101 -16.64 -6.03 3.56
CA ILE A 101 -15.41 -5.70 2.83
C ILE A 101 -14.78 -4.41 3.37
N ALA A 102 -15.57 -3.38 3.63
CA ALA A 102 -15.08 -2.13 4.21
C ALA A 102 -14.48 -2.34 5.61
N ALA A 103 -15.16 -3.10 6.48
CA ALA A 103 -14.67 -3.42 7.82
C ALA A 103 -13.36 -4.24 7.79
N LEU A 104 -13.29 -5.26 6.93
CA LEU A 104 -12.08 -6.05 6.72
C LEU A 104 -10.93 -5.20 6.18
N THR A 105 -11.23 -4.24 5.29
CA THR A 105 -10.23 -3.31 4.75
C THR A 105 -9.66 -2.41 5.84
N LEU A 106 -10.51 -1.81 6.67
CA LEU A 106 -10.07 -0.99 7.81
C LEU A 106 -9.23 -1.81 8.79
N LEU A 107 -9.67 -3.04 9.11
CA LEU A 107 -8.92 -3.93 9.99
C LEU A 107 -7.54 -4.24 9.39
N TYR A 108 -7.47 -4.61 8.11
CA TYR A 108 -6.21 -4.86 7.42
C TYR A 108 -5.29 -3.64 7.45
N CYS A 109 -5.79 -2.44 7.14
CA CYS A 109 -4.98 -1.23 7.17
C CYS A 109 -4.40 -0.95 8.57
N ILE A 110 -5.20 -1.13 9.63
CA ILE A 110 -4.73 -0.96 11.01
C ILE A 110 -3.67 -2.01 11.36
N VAL A 111 -3.94 -3.29 11.12
CA VAL A 111 -3.01 -4.39 11.43
C VAL A 111 -1.69 -4.21 10.67
N SER A 112 -1.75 -3.85 9.39
CA SER A 112 -0.56 -3.59 8.57
C SER A 112 0.24 -2.39 9.11
N MET A 113 -0.42 -1.29 9.51
CA MET A 113 0.27 -0.16 10.14
C MET A 113 0.94 -0.52 11.48
N VAL A 114 0.27 -1.30 12.33
CA VAL A 114 0.85 -1.77 13.60
C VAL A 114 2.05 -2.68 13.35
N MET A 115 1.96 -3.58 12.38
CA MET A 115 3.06 -4.46 11.98
C MET A 115 4.29 -3.63 11.56
N TYR A 116 4.09 -2.54 10.80
CA TYR A 116 5.19 -1.63 10.45
C TYR A 116 5.80 -0.90 11.64
N ALA A 117 4.98 -0.40 12.57
CA ALA A 117 5.48 0.28 13.76
C ALA A 117 6.32 -0.67 14.63
N VAL A 118 5.88 -1.93 14.79
CA VAL A 118 6.63 -2.97 15.49
C VAL A 118 7.92 -3.33 14.76
N MET A 119 7.87 -3.45 13.43
CA MET A 119 9.05 -3.76 12.61
C MET A 119 10.11 -2.65 12.69
N GLN A 120 9.72 -1.38 12.59
CA GLN A 120 10.68 -0.28 12.75
C GLN A 120 11.37 -0.29 14.11
N LYS A 121 10.63 -0.63 15.17
CA LYS A 121 11.20 -0.74 16.51
C LYS A 121 12.16 -1.92 16.62
N SER A 122 11.81 -3.07 16.08
CA SER A 122 12.61 -4.30 16.16
C SER A 122 13.90 -4.21 15.30
N VAL A 123 13.86 -3.50 14.17
CA VAL A 123 15.06 -3.13 13.40
C VAL A 123 16.01 -2.25 14.22
N ALA A 124 15.49 -1.28 14.98
CA ALA A 124 16.31 -0.45 15.86
C ALA A 124 16.98 -1.25 17.00
N GLU A 125 16.39 -2.40 17.37
CA GLU A 125 16.89 -3.30 18.42
C GLU A 125 17.79 -4.43 17.85
N ASN A 126 18.15 -4.40 16.55
CA ASN A 126 18.96 -5.43 15.86
C ASN A 126 18.41 -6.87 16.03
N GLU A 127 17.10 -7.02 16.13
CA GLU A 127 16.47 -8.33 16.19
C GLU A 127 16.31 -8.89 14.76
N GLU A 128 16.55 -10.19 14.56
CA GLU A 128 16.40 -10.85 13.25
C GLU A 128 14.92 -10.93 12.83
N VAL A 129 14.37 -9.83 12.34
CA VAL A 129 13.00 -9.80 11.81
C VAL A 129 12.98 -10.36 10.40
N ARG A 130 12.12 -11.36 10.17
CA ARG A 130 11.85 -11.92 8.84
C ARG A 130 11.02 -10.94 7.98
N LEU A 131 11.69 -9.92 7.44
CA LEU A 131 11.15 -8.93 6.50
C LEU A 131 10.36 -9.56 5.34
N THR A 132 10.82 -10.71 4.84
CA THR A 132 10.19 -11.46 3.74
C THR A 132 8.76 -11.90 4.06
N ASN A 133 8.48 -12.29 5.30
CA ASN A 133 7.14 -12.75 5.69
C ASN A 133 6.14 -11.59 5.77
N CYS A 134 6.60 -10.42 6.21
CA CYS A 134 5.77 -9.21 6.27
C CYS A 134 5.45 -8.69 4.88
N ALA A 135 6.41 -8.69 3.97
CA ALA A 135 6.15 -8.29 2.59
C ALA A 135 5.25 -9.28 1.85
N LEU A 136 5.44 -10.58 2.05
CA LEU A 136 4.59 -11.58 1.43
C LEU A 136 3.14 -11.50 1.93
N SER A 137 2.92 -11.30 3.24
CA SER A 137 1.57 -11.10 3.76
C SER A 137 0.93 -9.84 3.16
N GLU A 138 1.70 -8.77 3.03
CA GLU A 138 1.26 -7.51 2.45
C GLU A 138 0.85 -7.64 0.96
N ILE A 139 1.63 -8.39 0.17
CA ILE A 139 1.31 -8.71 -1.23
C ILE A 139 0.01 -9.52 -1.32
N VAL A 140 -0.15 -10.53 -0.45
CA VAL A 140 -1.35 -11.38 -0.45
C VAL A 140 -2.60 -10.58 -0.05
N PHE A 141 -2.52 -9.78 1.01
CA PHE A 141 -3.65 -8.99 1.48
C PHE A 141 -3.99 -7.83 0.53
N SER A 142 -3.00 -7.20 -0.09
CA SER A 142 -3.26 -6.17 -1.11
C SER A 142 -3.92 -6.76 -2.37
N GLY A 143 -3.50 -7.95 -2.80
CA GLY A 143 -4.15 -8.70 -3.88
C GLY A 143 -5.59 -9.09 -3.55
N ALA A 144 -5.85 -9.57 -2.33
CA ALA A 144 -7.20 -9.88 -1.86
C ALA A 144 -8.07 -8.60 -1.80
N GLY A 145 -7.53 -7.50 -1.26
CA GLY A 145 -8.19 -6.20 -1.22
C GLY A 145 -8.60 -5.69 -2.59
N MET A 146 -7.71 -5.80 -3.58
CA MET A 146 -8.02 -5.46 -4.98
C MET A 146 -9.25 -6.22 -5.50
N ILE A 147 -9.31 -7.54 -5.31
CA ILE A 147 -10.43 -8.37 -5.78
C ILE A 147 -11.72 -7.99 -5.05
N CYS A 148 -11.67 -7.84 -3.72
CA CYS A 148 -12.82 -7.47 -2.91
C CYS A 148 -13.40 -6.10 -3.34
N TRP A 149 -12.55 -5.10 -3.56
CA TRP A 149 -13.02 -3.77 -3.97
C TRP A 149 -13.49 -3.71 -5.43
N MET A 150 -12.99 -4.57 -6.31
CA MET A 150 -13.57 -4.75 -7.65
C MET A 150 -15.00 -5.29 -7.57
N ILE A 151 -15.28 -6.25 -6.67
CA ILE A 151 -16.63 -6.76 -6.43
C ILE A 151 -17.54 -5.63 -5.92
N VAL A 152 -17.08 -4.83 -4.94
CA VAL A 152 -17.83 -3.67 -4.43
C VAL A 152 -18.13 -2.66 -5.55
N CYS A 153 -17.16 -2.37 -6.42
CA CYS A 153 -17.36 -1.50 -7.57
C CYS A 153 -18.46 -2.03 -8.50
N GLY A 154 -18.46 -3.34 -8.79
CA GLY A 154 -19.49 -3.98 -9.61
C GLY A 154 -20.88 -3.91 -8.96
N ILE A 155 -20.97 -4.27 -7.67
CA ILE A 155 -22.21 -4.21 -6.89
C ILE A 155 -22.76 -2.78 -6.88
N GLY A 156 -21.93 -1.79 -6.51
CA GLY A 156 -22.33 -0.38 -6.48
C GLY A 156 -22.87 0.11 -7.82
N GLY A 157 -22.24 -0.27 -8.93
CA GLY A 157 -22.72 0.05 -10.28
C GLY A 157 -24.07 -0.60 -10.61
N THR A 158 -24.25 -1.88 -10.27
CA THR A 158 -25.53 -2.59 -10.51
C THR A 158 -26.68 -2.06 -9.64
N VAL A 159 -26.40 -1.67 -8.39
CA VAL A 159 -27.39 -1.09 -7.48
C VAL A 159 -27.78 0.31 -7.94
N ALA A 160 -26.82 1.11 -8.38
CA ALA A 160 -27.06 2.45 -8.93
C ALA A 160 -28.03 2.43 -10.12
N GLN A 161 -27.97 1.39 -10.97
CA GLN A 161 -28.85 1.25 -12.13
C GLN A 161 -30.28 0.81 -11.77
N ARG A 162 -30.47 0.14 -10.62
CA ARG A 162 -31.78 -0.41 -10.21
C ARG A 162 -32.54 0.50 -9.24
N THR A 163 -31.89 1.53 -8.71
CA THR A 163 -32.45 2.41 -7.68
C THR A 163 -32.96 3.73 -8.26
N ILE A 164 -33.84 4.41 -7.52
CA ILE A 164 -34.42 5.71 -7.89
C ILE A 164 -33.30 6.76 -7.97
N ILE A 165 -33.48 7.77 -8.84
CA ILE A 165 -32.47 8.77 -9.25
C ILE A 165 -31.58 9.28 -8.09
N GLU A 166 -32.16 9.73 -6.98
CA GLU A 166 -31.38 10.29 -5.85
C GLU A 166 -30.55 9.21 -5.12
N THR A 167 -31.12 8.04 -4.87
CA THR A 167 -30.41 6.92 -4.23
C THR A 167 -29.36 6.32 -5.17
N GLY A 168 -29.65 6.26 -6.47
CA GLY A 168 -28.75 5.75 -7.49
C GLY A 168 -27.49 6.60 -7.66
N GLU A 169 -27.59 7.92 -7.46
CA GLU A 169 -26.44 8.81 -7.49
C GLU A 169 -25.43 8.47 -6.37
N PHE A 170 -25.90 8.27 -5.13
CA PHE A 170 -25.02 7.89 -4.02
C PHE A 170 -24.28 6.56 -4.27
N PHE A 171 -24.99 5.55 -4.79
CA PHE A 171 -24.36 4.28 -5.16
C PHE A 171 -23.39 4.40 -6.35
N GLY A 172 -23.64 5.34 -7.27
CA GLY A 172 -22.71 5.68 -8.35
C GLY A 172 -21.40 6.27 -7.83
N TRP A 173 -21.47 7.23 -6.91
CA TRP A 173 -20.30 7.79 -6.23
C TRP A 173 -19.56 6.75 -5.40
N LEU A 174 -20.29 5.87 -4.72
CA LEU A 174 -19.71 4.74 -4.00
C LEU A 174 -18.91 3.82 -4.93
N ALA A 175 -19.46 3.46 -6.09
CA ALA A 175 -18.78 2.64 -7.08
C ALA A 175 -17.52 3.33 -7.62
N ALA A 176 -17.57 4.65 -7.87
CA ALA A 176 -16.41 5.42 -8.28
C ALA A 176 -15.31 5.41 -7.20
N CYS A 177 -15.67 5.62 -5.93
CA CYS A 177 -14.73 5.51 -4.81
C CYS A 177 -14.12 4.11 -4.69
N ALA A 178 -14.94 3.06 -4.85
CA ALA A 178 -14.46 1.67 -4.86
C ALA A 178 -13.45 1.42 -5.99
N GLY A 179 -13.70 1.95 -7.19
CA GLY A 179 -12.75 1.89 -8.31
C GLY A 179 -11.41 2.58 -8.01
N VAL A 180 -11.44 3.75 -7.37
CA VAL A 180 -10.20 4.42 -6.93
C VAL A 180 -9.46 3.59 -5.87
N ILE A 181 -10.18 2.97 -4.93
CA ILE A 181 -9.57 2.07 -3.94
C ILE A 181 -8.89 0.88 -4.60
N VAL A 182 -9.48 0.28 -5.64
CA VAL A 182 -8.83 -0.78 -6.44
C VAL A 182 -7.50 -0.28 -7.01
N CYS A 183 -7.46 0.91 -7.61
CA CYS A 183 -6.22 1.48 -8.15
C CYS A 183 -5.17 1.71 -7.06
N LEU A 184 -5.57 2.11 -5.85
CA LEU A 184 -4.65 2.28 -4.73
C LEU A 184 -4.09 0.93 -4.24
N PHE A 185 -4.91 -0.12 -4.21
CA PHE A 185 -4.43 -1.48 -3.92
C PHE A 185 -3.44 -2.00 -4.97
N VAL A 186 -3.67 -1.71 -6.25
CA VAL A 186 -2.70 -1.98 -7.32
C VAL A 186 -1.41 -1.21 -7.10
N GLY A 187 -1.49 0.05 -6.66
CA GLY A 187 -0.32 0.85 -6.31
C GLY A 187 0.51 0.25 -5.16
N VAL A 188 -0.16 -0.22 -4.11
CA VAL A 188 0.49 -0.93 -2.98
C VAL A 188 1.17 -2.21 -3.49
N PHE A 189 0.44 -3.03 -4.25
CA PHE A 189 0.97 -4.26 -4.83
C PHE A 189 2.19 -4.01 -5.73
N GLY A 190 2.10 -3.02 -6.64
CA GLY A 190 3.18 -2.66 -7.55
C GLY A 190 4.42 -2.12 -6.83
N SER A 191 4.24 -1.31 -5.78
CA SER A 191 5.36 -0.78 -5.00
C SER A 191 6.19 -1.89 -4.34
N LEU A 192 5.53 -2.94 -3.85
CA LEU A 192 6.21 -4.07 -3.21
C LEU A 192 6.79 -5.03 -4.26
N CYS A 193 6.04 -5.37 -5.31
CA CYS A 193 6.56 -6.25 -6.36
C CYS A 193 7.80 -5.69 -7.06
N THR A 194 7.91 -4.37 -7.25
CA THR A 194 9.10 -3.76 -7.87
C THR A 194 10.35 -3.93 -7.02
N GLU A 195 10.24 -4.01 -5.69
CA GLU A 195 11.39 -4.20 -4.80
C GLU A 195 11.76 -5.67 -4.57
N TYR A 196 10.82 -6.62 -4.70
CA TYR A 196 11.09 -8.04 -4.47
C TYR A 196 11.38 -8.86 -5.73
N CYS A 197 11.25 -8.28 -6.93
CA CYS A 197 11.44 -8.97 -8.21
C CYS A 197 12.72 -8.57 -8.98
N GLU A 198 13.57 -7.70 -8.40
CA GLU A 198 14.94 -7.41 -8.86
C GLU A 198 16.00 -7.90 -7.87
#